data_AF-A0A6J8DSJ1-F1
#
_entry.id   AF-A0A6J8DSJ1-F1
#
_cell.length_a   1.000
_cell.length_b   1.000
_cell.length_c   1.000
_cell.angle_alpha   90.00
_cell.angle_beta   90.00
_cell.angle_gamma   90.00
#
_symmetry.space_group_name_H-M   'P 1'
#
loop_
_entity.id
_entity.type
_entity.pdbx_description
1 polymer ?
#
loop_
_entity_poly.entity_id
_entity_poly.type
_entity_poly.pdbx_seq_one_letter_code
_entity_poly.pdbx_strand_id
1 'polypeptide(L)'
;MSGIYDTIVVGAGIEGSSTAYYLAKQGQKTLLFEQFPLPHNRGSSHGQSRITRKAYGSQEHYAVMMNEAFQLWEQLEREKTQECYP
;
A
#
# COMPACT_ATOMS: atom_id res chain seq x y z
N MET A 1 -13.02 13.04 -22.09
CA MET A 1 -11.99 12.09 -22.56
C MET A 1 -12.31 10.72 -21.99
N SER A 2 -12.90 9.82 -22.79
CA SER A 2 -12.99 8.40 -22.41
C SER A 2 -11.65 7.78 -22.73
N GLY A 3 -10.79 7.66 -21.73
CA GLY A 3 -9.57 6.89 -21.89
C GLY A 3 -9.72 5.60 -21.11
N ILE A 4 -9.65 4.46 -21.81
CA ILE A 4 -9.55 3.13 -21.21
C ILE A 4 -8.40 3.14 -20.19
N TYR A 5 -8.63 2.57 -19.01
CA TYR A 5 -7.60 2.33 -17.98
C TYR A 5 -7.04 0.93 -18.20
N ASP A 6 -5.75 0.75 -17.93
CA ASP A 6 -5.10 -0.57 -18.00
C ASP A 6 -5.54 -1.42 -16.81
N THR A 7 -5.63 -0.81 -15.63
CA THR A 7 -6.05 -1.47 -14.39
C THR A 7 -6.99 -0.58 -13.57
N ILE A 8 -8.04 -1.19 -13.01
CA ILE A 8 -8.94 -0.56 -12.04
C ILE A 8 -8.78 -1.29 -10.70
N VAL A 9 -8.45 -0.54 -9.65
CA VAL A 9 -8.36 -1.02 -8.28
C VAL A 9 -9.57 -0.51 -7.50
N VAL A 10 -10.33 -1.41 -6.88
CA VAL A 10 -11.54 -1.08 -6.11
C VAL A 10 -11.23 -1.22 -4.61
N GLY A 11 -11.32 -0.09 -3.90
CA GLY A 11 -10.93 0.08 -2.50
C GLY A 11 -9.56 0.77 -2.39
N ALA A 12 -9.52 1.99 -1.84
CA ALA A 12 -8.29 2.75 -1.58
C ALA A 12 -7.84 2.65 -0.12
N GLY A 13 -8.02 1.48 0.47
CA GLY A 13 -7.32 1.10 1.71
C GLY A 13 -5.81 0.91 1.50
N ILE A 14 -5.12 0.37 2.50
CA ILE A 14 -3.66 0.18 2.42
C ILE A 14 -3.25 -0.69 1.22
N GLU A 15 -3.88 -1.86 1.05
CA GLU A 15 -3.56 -2.79 -0.05
C GLU A 15 -3.83 -2.20 -1.44
N GLY A 16 -5.00 -1.57 -1.60
CA GLY A 16 -5.38 -0.98 -2.88
C GLY A 16 -4.55 0.24 -3.24
N SER A 17 -4.21 1.08 -2.27
CA SER A 17 -3.31 2.22 -2.47
C SER A 17 -1.90 1.77 -2.82
N SER A 18 -1.36 0.76 -2.12
CA SER A 18 -0.06 0.17 -2.44
C SER A 18 -0.04 -0.44 -3.85
N THR A 19 -1.09 -1.21 -4.20
CA THR A 19 -1.24 -1.80 -5.54
C THR A 19 -1.27 -0.72 -6.62
N ALA A 20 -2.12 0.30 -6.45
CA ALA A 20 -2.25 1.38 -7.43
C ALA A 20 -0.95 2.19 -7.56
N TYR A 21 -0.25 2.44 -6.45
CA TYR A 21 1.04 3.12 -6.45
C TYR A 21 2.08 2.36 -7.30
N TYR A 22 2.25 1.05 -7.09
CA TYR A 22 3.23 0.27 -7.85
C TYR A 22 2.83 0.10 -9.33
N LEU A 23 1.54 -0.07 -9.64
CA LEU A 23 1.06 -0.11 -11.03
C LEU A 23 1.31 1.22 -11.75
N ALA A 24 0.99 2.34 -11.11
CA ALA A 24 1.26 3.67 -11.67
C ALA A 24 2.76 3.94 -11.84
N LYS A 25 3.60 3.49 -10.89
CA LYS A 25 5.06 3.59 -10.98
C LYS A 25 5.65 2.79 -12.15
N GLN A 26 4.98 1.70 -12.55
CA GLN A 26 5.31 0.92 -13.74
C GLN A 26 4.75 1.51 -15.04
N GLY A 27 4.12 2.69 -14.98
CA GLY A 27 3.57 3.38 -16.15
C GLY A 27 2.17 2.93 -16.57
N GLN A 28 1.51 2.07 -15.80
CA GLN A 28 0.14 1.67 -16.11
C GLN A 28 -0.84 2.78 -15.79
N LYS A 29 -1.76 3.03 -16.71
CA LYS A 29 -2.87 3.95 -16.51
C LYS A 29 -3.88 3.33 -15.55
N THR A 30 -3.72 3.66 -14.27
CA THR A 30 -4.44 3.03 -13.16
C THR A 30 -5.54 3.94 -12.62
N LEU A 31 -6.74 3.38 -12.40
CA LEU A 31 -7.84 4.05 -11.68
C LEU A 31 -8.02 3.41 -10.31
N LEU A 32 -8.00 4.21 -9.25
CA LEU A 32 -8.25 3.78 -7.88
C LEU A 32 -9.59 4.35 -7.40
N PHE A 33 -10.51 3.48 -6.97
CA PHE A 33 -11.80 3.87 -6.41
C PHE A 33 -11.87 3.64 -4.91
N GLU A 34 -12.59 4.50 -4.21
CA GLU A 34 -12.94 4.33 -2.80
C GLU A 34 -14.38 4.78 -2.58
N GLN A 35 -15.09 4.05 -1.72
CA GLN A 35 -16.47 4.34 -1.36
C GLN A 35 -16.58 5.56 -0.41
N PHE A 36 -15.53 5.85 0.36
CA PHE A 36 -15.52 6.90 1.37
C PHE A 36 -14.45 7.98 1.12
N PRO A 37 -14.65 9.23 1.58
CA PRO A 37 -13.56 10.21 1.59
C PRO A 37 -12.40 9.75 2.47
N LEU A 38 -11.17 9.82 1.96
CA LEU A 38 -9.95 9.49 2.71
C LEU A 38 -9.42 10.70 3.51
N PRO A 39 -8.79 10.49 4.67
CA PRO A 39 -8.79 9.24 5.45
C PRO A 39 -10.14 9.02 6.14
N HIS A 40 -10.54 7.75 6.35
CA HIS A 40 -11.75 7.39 7.09
C HIS A 40 -11.49 6.27 8.11
N ASN A 41 -12.40 6.13 9.07
CA ASN A 41 -12.38 5.08 10.11
C ASN A 41 -13.28 3.87 9.81
N ARG A 42 -13.83 3.78 8.59
CA ARG A 42 -14.77 2.73 8.17
C ARG A 42 -14.11 1.47 7.58
N GLY A 43 -12.80 1.30 7.71
CA GLY A 43 -12.05 0.15 7.18
C GLY A 43 -10.87 -0.24 8.05
N SER A 44 -10.13 -1.29 7.70
CA SER A 44 -9.13 -1.91 8.58
C SER A 44 -7.79 -1.16 8.68
N SER A 45 -7.60 -0.09 7.92
CA SER A 45 -6.35 0.68 7.86
C SER A 45 -6.34 1.92 8.75
N HIS A 46 -7.42 2.19 9.50
CA HIS A 46 -7.52 3.37 10.36
C HIS A 46 -6.59 3.31 11.60
N GLY A 47 -6.45 4.41 12.32
CA GLY A 47 -5.55 4.47 13.48
C GLY A 47 -4.10 4.73 13.08
N GLN A 48 -3.25 5.04 14.06
CA GLN A 48 -1.96 5.67 13.77
C GLN A 48 -0.82 4.69 13.43
N SER A 49 -0.85 3.47 13.97
CA SER A 49 0.28 2.54 13.86
C SER A 49 -0.15 1.11 13.60
N ARG A 50 0.78 0.32 13.06
CA ARG A 50 0.67 -1.14 12.88
C ARG A 50 2.01 -1.79 13.20
N ILE A 51 1.97 -2.98 13.79
CA ILE A 51 3.17 -3.77 14.06
C ILE A 51 3.59 -4.48 12.77
N THR A 52 4.85 -4.32 12.38
CA THR A 52 5.51 -5.09 11.33
C THR A 52 6.62 -5.93 11.97
N ARG A 53 6.69 -7.24 11.66
CA ARG A 53 7.67 -8.17 12.24
C ARG A 53 8.20 -9.15 11.19
N LYS A 54 9.45 -9.63 11.34
CA LYS A 54 10.01 -10.72 10.53
C LYS A 54 9.76 -12.12 11.12
N ALA A 55 9.71 -12.21 12.44
CA ALA A 55 9.56 -13.48 13.14
C ALA A 55 8.11 -13.98 13.11
N TYR A 56 7.84 -15.02 12.32
CA TYR A 56 6.53 -15.67 12.17
C TYR A 56 6.52 -17.14 12.66
N GLY A 57 7.57 -17.59 13.36
CA GLY A 57 7.66 -18.94 13.90
C GLY A 57 7.64 -20.00 12.79
N SER A 58 6.73 -20.97 12.89
CA SER A 58 6.59 -22.05 11.90
C SER A 58 6.00 -21.60 10.56
N GLN A 59 5.57 -20.34 10.40
CA GLN A 59 4.98 -19.83 9.16
C GLN A 59 6.06 -19.21 8.27
N GLU A 60 6.90 -20.06 7.68
CA GLU A 60 8.09 -19.66 6.93
C GLU A 60 7.76 -18.77 5.71
N HIS A 61 6.65 -19.02 5.02
CA HIS A 61 6.24 -18.23 3.86
C HIS A 61 6.05 -16.73 4.19
N TYR A 62 5.51 -16.40 5.37
CA TYR A 62 5.44 -15.01 5.81
C TYR A 62 6.84 -14.46 6.09
N ALA A 63 7.69 -15.21 6.80
CA ALA A 63 9.05 -14.77 7.11
C ALA A 63 9.87 -14.45 5.84
N VAL A 64 9.72 -15.25 4.78
CA VAL A 64 10.36 -15.01 3.48
C VAL A 64 9.86 -13.71 2.84
N MET A 65 8.53 -13.51 2.76
CA MET A 65 7.95 -12.27 2.20
C MET A 65 8.38 -11.02 2.96
N MET A 66 8.61 -11.12 4.27
CA MET A 66 9.01 -9.96 5.06
C MET A 66 10.37 -9.38 4.65
N ASN A 67 11.29 -10.16 4.09
CA ASN A 67 12.58 -9.61 3.66
C ASN A 67 12.40 -8.51 2.62
N GLU A 68 11.56 -8.77 1.60
CA GLU A 68 11.21 -7.78 0.58
C GLU A 68 10.35 -6.65 1.18
N ALA A 69 9.35 -6.98 2.01
CA ALA A 69 8.47 -5.98 2.60
C ALA A 69 9.24 -4.88 3.37
N PHE A 70 10.28 -5.25 4.14
CA PHE A 70 11.11 -4.27 4.86
C PHE A 70 11.90 -3.37 3.89
N GLN A 71 12.42 -3.89 2.79
CA GLN A 71 13.10 -3.09 1.77
C GLN A 71 12.15 -2.09 1.10
N LEU A 72 10.91 -2.52 0.82
CA LEU A 72 9.88 -1.66 0.25
C LEU A 72 9.45 -0.55 1.22
N TRP A 73 9.37 -0.84 2.53
CA TRP A 73 9.13 0.20 3.54
C TRP A 73 10.25 1.23 3.60
N GLU A 74 11.52 0.80 3.60
CA GLU A 74 12.67 1.72 3.56
C GLU A 74 12.69 2.55 2.28
N GLN A 75 12.28 1.97 1.14
CA GLN A 75 12.16 2.70 -0.12
C GLN A 75 11.06 3.75 -0.05
N LEU A 76 9.87 3.39 0.44
CA LEU A 76 8.75 4.31 0.59
C LEU A 76 9.11 5.49 1.51
N GLU A 77 9.82 5.20 2.60
CA GLU A 77 10.31 6.21 3.54
C GLU A 77 11.27 7.22 2.88
N ARG A 78 12.08 6.79 1.90
CA ARG A 78 12.95 7.69 1.12
C ARG A 78 12.19 8.50 0.07
N GLU A 79 11.09 7.96 -0.45
CA GLU A 79 10.31 8.58 -1.53
C GLU A 79 9.18 9.48 -1.02
N LYS A 80 8.87 9.42 0.29
CA LYS A 80 7.80 10.22 0.88
C LYS A 80 8.06 11.71 0.69
N THR A 81 6.99 12.44 0.39
CA THR A 81 7.02 13.90 0.28
C THR A 81 6.59 14.60 1.56
N GLN A 82 6.13 13.82 2.55
CA GLN A 82 5.69 14.29 3.85
C GLN A 82 6.37 13.48 4.93
N GLU A 83 6.74 14.14 6.02
CA GLU A 83 7.38 13.49 7.15
C GLU A 83 6.36 12.60 7.87
N CYS A 84 6.51 11.27 7.76
CA CYS A 84 5.91 10.36 8.72
C CYS A 84 6.55 10.61 10.09
N TYR A 85 5.73 10.69 11.16
CA TYR A 85 6.11 11.05 12.54
C TYR A 85 7.52 10.62 12.97
N PRO A 86 8.25 11.44 13.75
CA PRO A 86 9.60 11.11 14.24
C PRO A 86 9.64 9.85 15.11
#